data_AF-A0A669CTT3-F1
#
_entry.id   AF-A0A669CTT3-F1
#
_cell.length_a   1.000
_cell.length_b   1.000
_cell.length_c   1.000
_cell.angle_alpha   90.00
_cell.angle_beta   90.00
_cell.angle_gamma   90.00
#
_symmetry.space_group_name_H-M   'P 1'
#
loop_
_entity.id
_entity.type
_entity.pdbx_description
1 polymer ?
#
loop_
_entity_poly.entity_id
_entity_poly.type
_entity_poly.pdbx_seq_one_letter_code
_entity_poly.pdbx_strand_id
1 'polypeptide(L)'
;MQQVLENLRDLPSGTGAKDIDLIFLRGIMESPIVRSLAKAHERLEEVALQAVRDDNVQLVTEILDALNNLTDKDAAAAELVKILQEPHFKCLIEAHDKVAAKCYETSQTAVNSNSMMTSSLMPADAVRMIGIQKKAGEPLGVTFRAVRGEMVIARILHGSSIDRQGMLHTGDIIREVNGREVGSDPHELQELLRDCSGSITLKVLPSYKDTPPPPQVYVKSHFNYNPATDNLIPCKEAGLAFSRGDVLHVVNKEDPNWWQARKVVGGATGLIPSQVLEEKRKAFVRRDWDTSEFDRYELQTYEEVARMPPFQRKTLVLIGAQGVGRRSLKNRLIVVNPLRYGTTVPFTSRRPREEEKDGQNYCFVTREEMEKDIKGSRYLEHGEYDGNLYGTKIDSIHEVVAAGRTCILDVNPQALKVLKTAEFMPFVVFIAAPELDTLRAMHKAVVDAGLTTKLLTENDLKKTVDESARIRRAYSHYFDLTIVNDNLDKAFDKLQEAVEQLIIEPQWVPVSWVY
;
A
#
# COMPACT_ATOMS: atom_id res chain seq x y z
N MET A 1 -7.08 -4.09 -35.26
CA MET A 1 -8.56 -4.01 -35.06
C MET A 1 -9.36 -4.07 -36.37
N GLN A 2 -8.93 -3.38 -37.43
CA GLN A 2 -9.65 -3.31 -38.72
C GLN A 2 -9.79 -4.68 -39.41
N GLN A 3 -8.75 -5.51 -39.32
CA GLN A 3 -8.72 -6.87 -39.86
C GLN A 3 -9.73 -7.83 -39.19
N VAL A 4 -10.03 -7.61 -37.89
CA VAL A 4 -11.04 -8.38 -37.15
C VAL A 4 -12.46 -7.99 -37.59
N LEU A 5 -12.69 -6.70 -37.86
CA LEU A 5 -13.96 -6.18 -38.38
C LEU A 5 -14.25 -6.65 -39.81
N GLU A 6 -13.22 -6.79 -40.65
CA GLU A 6 -13.33 -7.37 -41.99
C GLU A 6 -13.64 -8.86 -41.92
N ASN A 7 -12.93 -9.62 -41.08
CA ASN A 7 -13.19 -11.05 -40.89
C ASN A 7 -14.59 -11.32 -40.31
N LEU A 8 -15.14 -10.42 -39.48
CA LEU A 8 -16.52 -10.49 -38.97
C LEU A 8 -17.60 -10.29 -40.03
N ARG A 9 -17.27 -9.78 -41.22
CA ARG A 9 -18.21 -9.70 -42.37
C ARG A 9 -18.27 -10.99 -43.16
N ASP A 10 -17.20 -11.77 -43.13
CA ASP A 10 -17.03 -12.99 -43.93
C ASP A 10 -17.30 -14.28 -43.15
N LEU A 11 -17.81 -14.19 -41.91
CA LEU A 11 -18.18 -15.37 -41.14
C LEU A 11 -19.38 -16.08 -41.80
N PRO A 12 -19.26 -17.36 -42.21
CA PRO A 12 -20.38 -18.11 -42.76
C PRO A 12 -21.45 -18.33 -41.69
N SER A 13 -22.71 -18.34 -42.11
CA SER A 13 -23.94 -18.49 -41.30
C SER A 13 -24.05 -19.80 -40.50
N GLY A 14 -22.99 -20.60 -40.45
CA GLY A 14 -22.89 -21.87 -39.72
C GLY A 14 -22.01 -21.81 -38.47
N THR A 15 -21.47 -20.65 -38.10
CA THR A 15 -20.82 -20.48 -36.80
C THR A 15 -21.93 -20.45 -35.74
N GLY A 16 -21.91 -21.37 -34.77
CA GLY A 16 -22.96 -21.54 -33.76
C GLY A 16 -23.17 -20.36 -32.79
N ALA A 17 -22.76 -19.15 -33.15
CA ALA A 17 -23.06 -17.90 -32.47
C ALA A 17 -24.42 -17.38 -32.93
N LYS A 18 -25.25 -16.89 -32.00
CA LYS A 18 -26.54 -16.29 -32.35
C LYS A 18 -26.28 -14.97 -33.08
N ASP A 19 -27.03 -14.68 -34.13
CA ASP A 19 -26.88 -13.43 -34.92
C ASP A 19 -26.89 -12.16 -34.06
N ILE A 20 -27.64 -12.18 -32.95
CA ILE A 20 -27.74 -11.09 -31.98
C ILE A 20 -26.38 -10.83 -31.31
N ASP A 21 -25.62 -11.87 -30.99
CA ASP A 21 -24.30 -11.76 -30.35
C ASP A 21 -23.27 -11.19 -31.33
N LEU A 22 -23.35 -11.55 -32.61
CA LEU A 22 -22.50 -11.00 -33.67
C LEU A 22 -22.81 -9.52 -33.96
N ILE A 23 -24.09 -9.14 -33.94
CA ILE A 23 -24.53 -7.74 -34.06
C ILE A 23 -24.06 -6.93 -32.85
N PHE A 24 -24.18 -7.48 -31.65
CA PHE A 24 -23.71 -6.84 -30.42
C PHE A 24 -22.19 -6.66 -30.42
N LEU A 25 -21.42 -7.69 -30.79
CA LEU A 25 -19.97 -7.62 -30.90
C LEU A 25 -19.54 -6.57 -31.93
N ARG A 26 -20.23 -6.49 -33.07
CA ARG A 26 -20.03 -5.45 -34.07
C ARG A 26 -20.33 -4.06 -33.51
N GLY A 27 -21.43 -3.90 -32.77
CA GLY A 27 -21.78 -2.63 -32.12
C GLY A 27 -20.74 -2.16 -31.09
N ILE A 28 -20.14 -3.08 -30.34
CA ILE A 28 -19.01 -2.77 -29.45
C ILE A 28 -17.77 -2.38 -30.25
N MET A 29 -17.42 -3.12 -31.29
CA MET A 29 -16.23 -2.88 -32.10
C MET A 29 -16.30 -1.59 -32.94
N GLU A 30 -17.50 -1.17 -33.33
CA GLU A 30 -17.75 0.08 -34.04
C GLU A 30 -17.91 1.29 -33.10
N SER A 31 -18.00 1.05 -31.78
CA SER A 31 -18.14 2.10 -30.78
C SER A 31 -16.99 3.11 -30.85
N PRO A 32 -17.30 4.43 -30.87
CA PRO A 32 -16.30 5.50 -30.85
C PRO A 32 -15.36 5.42 -29.64
N ILE A 33 -15.86 4.87 -28.52
CA ILE A 33 -15.09 4.68 -27.28
C ILE A 33 -14.06 3.57 -27.48
N VAL A 34 -14.47 2.43 -28.02
CA VAL A 34 -13.58 1.27 -28.25
C VAL A 34 -12.54 1.59 -29.32
N ARG A 35 -12.90 2.31 -30.39
CA ARG A 35 -11.94 2.80 -31.38
C ARG A 35 -10.94 3.81 -30.79
N SER A 36 -11.41 4.71 -29.93
CA SER A 36 -10.52 5.66 -29.25
C SER A 36 -9.58 4.94 -28.27
N LEU A 37 -10.07 3.93 -27.54
CA LEU A 37 -9.28 3.08 -26.66
C LEU A 37 -8.26 2.24 -27.44
N ALA A 38 -8.63 1.72 -28.60
CA ALA A 38 -7.74 1.00 -29.50
C ALA A 38 -6.63 1.89 -30.03
N LYS A 39 -6.96 3.11 -30.48
CA LYS A 39 -5.98 4.10 -30.92
C LYS A 39 -5.10 4.60 -29.79
N ALA A 40 -5.64 4.68 -28.57
CA ALA A 40 -4.86 4.98 -27.38
C ALA A 40 -3.92 3.80 -27.05
N HIS A 41 -4.39 2.55 -27.17
CA HIS A 41 -3.59 1.36 -26.96
C HIS A 41 -2.48 1.22 -28.01
N GLU A 42 -2.76 1.40 -29.31
CA GLU A 42 -1.73 1.46 -30.37
C GLU A 42 -0.73 2.62 -30.19
N ARG A 43 -1.12 3.69 -29.50
CA ARG A 43 -0.21 4.79 -29.11
C ARG A 43 0.52 4.54 -27.78
N LEU A 44 0.05 3.59 -26.97
CA LEU A 44 0.59 3.19 -25.68
C LEU A 44 1.35 1.86 -25.75
N GLU A 45 1.30 1.15 -26.88
CA GLU A 45 2.21 0.06 -27.23
C GLU A 45 3.61 0.65 -27.39
N GLU A 46 4.26 0.76 -26.23
CA GLU A 46 5.69 0.74 -26.00
C GLU A 46 6.53 1.76 -26.77
N VAL A 47 6.66 2.97 -26.21
CA VAL A 47 8.00 3.55 -26.15
C VAL A 47 8.76 2.73 -25.12
N ALA A 48 9.28 1.58 -25.55
CA ALA A 48 10.23 0.83 -24.76
C ALA A 48 11.41 1.77 -24.47
N LEU A 49 11.51 2.22 -23.22
CA LEU A 49 12.64 3.03 -22.77
C LEU A 49 13.89 2.16 -22.91
N GLN A 50 14.66 2.39 -23.96
CA GLN A 50 15.95 1.75 -24.16
C GLN A 50 17.01 2.59 -23.46
N ALA A 51 17.90 1.93 -22.72
CA ALA A 51 19.05 2.62 -22.18
C ALA A 51 19.89 3.17 -23.34
N VAL A 52 20.31 4.42 -23.21
CA VAL A 52 21.15 5.09 -24.22
C VAL A 52 22.51 4.37 -24.33
N ARG A 53 22.96 3.75 -23.24
CA ARG A 53 24.19 2.95 -23.12
C ARG A 53 24.14 2.06 -21.89
N ASP A 54 24.99 1.04 -21.83
CA ASP A 54 25.09 0.04 -20.76
C ASP A 54 26.51 -0.12 -20.18
N ASP A 55 27.46 0.71 -20.63
CA ASP A 55 28.88 0.69 -20.27
C ASP A 55 29.36 2.03 -19.65
N ASN A 56 28.50 2.68 -18.84
CA ASN A 56 28.84 3.95 -18.18
C ASN A 56 29.92 3.82 -17.11
N VAL A 57 30.02 2.68 -16.43
CA VAL A 57 31.12 2.39 -15.49
C VAL A 57 32.46 2.40 -16.22
N GLN A 58 32.52 1.81 -17.41
CA GLN A 58 33.74 1.78 -18.21
C GLN A 58 34.12 3.18 -18.71
N LEU A 59 33.14 3.95 -19.20
CA LEU A 59 33.39 5.33 -19.63
C LEU A 59 33.86 6.23 -18.49
N VAL A 60 33.27 6.12 -17.29
CA VAL A 60 33.73 6.89 -16.13
C VAL A 60 35.18 6.51 -15.80
N THR A 61 35.55 5.23 -15.93
CA THR A 61 36.93 4.78 -15.72
C THR A 61 37.88 5.38 -16.76
N GLU A 62 37.50 5.38 -18.04
CA GLU A 62 38.28 5.99 -19.13
C GLU A 62 38.43 7.52 -18.95
N ILE A 63 37.37 8.20 -18.50
CA ILE A 63 37.40 9.63 -18.18
C ILE A 63 38.36 9.89 -17.02
N LEU A 64 38.30 9.08 -15.95
CA LEU A 64 39.21 9.20 -14.81
C LEU A 64 40.67 9.00 -15.21
N ASP A 65 40.95 8.01 -16.06
CA ASP A 65 42.30 7.74 -16.59
C ASP A 65 42.81 8.90 -17.48
N ALA A 66 41.94 9.47 -18.31
CA ALA A 66 42.28 10.63 -19.15
C ALA A 66 42.53 11.90 -18.33
N LEU A 67 41.75 12.11 -17.26
CA LEU A 67 41.85 13.29 -16.39
C LEU A 67 43.00 13.20 -15.37
N ASN A 68 43.55 12.01 -15.12
CA ASN A 68 44.59 11.77 -14.13
C ASN A 68 45.86 12.62 -14.36
N ASN A 69 46.11 13.04 -15.61
CA ASN A 69 47.25 13.89 -15.98
C ASN A 69 46.94 15.41 -15.97
N LEU A 70 45.68 15.79 -15.72
CA LEU A 70 45.17 17.17 -15.79
C LEU A 70 44.72 17.72 -14.43
N THR A 71 44.56 16.87 -13.43
CA THR A 71 44.15 17.19 -12.06
C THR A 71 45.04 18.23 -11.37
N ASP A 72 46.35 18.25 -11.66
CA ASP A 72 47.27 19.23 -11.09
C ASP A 72 47.27 20.60 -11.82
N LYS A 73 46.63 20.67 -12.99
CA LYS A 73 46.68 21.84 -13.89
C LYS A 73 45.35 22.57 -14.00
N ASP A 74 44.23 21.90 -13.73
CA ASP A 74 42.89 22.44 -13.90
C ASP A 74 42.00 22.08 -12.70
N ALA A 75 41.48 23.11 -12.03
CA ALA A 75 40.62 22.97 -10.87
C ALA A 75 39.27 22.32 -11.21
N ALA A 76 38.73 22.54 -12.42
CA ALA A 76 37.50 21.90 -12.86
C ALA A 76 37.72 20.41 -13.16
N ALA A 77 38.89 20.03 -13.68
CA ALA A 77 39.27 18.62 -13.84
C ALA A 77 39.38 17.91 -12.48
N ALA A 78 39.98 18.57 -11.49
CA ALA A 78 40.07 18.04 -10.13
C ALA A 78 38.69 17.89 -9.46
N GLU A 79 37.78 18.85 -9.65
CA GLU A 79 36.40 18.78 -9.16
C GLU A 79 35.63 17.63 -9.82
N LEU A 80 35.75 17.48 -11.16
CA LEU A 80 35.10 16.40 -11.90
C LEU A 80 35.60 15.02 -11.43
N VAL A 81 36.92 14.85 -11.25
CA VAL A 81 37.48 13.60 -10.71
C VAL A 81 36.92 13.31 -9.32
N LYS A 82 36.79 14.33 -8.46
CA LYS A 82 36.21 14.17 -7.13
C LYS A 82 34.77 13.67 -7.20
N ILE A 83 33.92 14.30 -8.02
CA ILE A 83 32.50 13.93 -8.20
C ILE A 83 32.38 12.49 -8.74
N LEU A 84 33.13 12.17 -9.80
CA LEU A 84 33.11 10.84 -10.42
C LEU A 84 33.63 9.74 -9.49
N GLN A 85 34.46 10.10 -8.51
CA GLN A 85 34.97 9.17 -7.51
C GLN A 85 34.07 9.01 -6.28
N GLU A 86 33.04 9.84 -6.10
CA GLU A 86 32.16 9.77 -4.95
C GLU A 86 31.42 8.41 -4.88
N PRO A 87 31.31 7.81 -3.69
CA PRO A 87 30.68 6.49 -3.53
C PRO A 87 29.26 6.43 -4.07
N HIS A 88 28.45 7.47 -3.82
CA HIS A 88 27.06 7.54 -4.27
C HIS A 88 26.96 7.66 -5.79
N PHE A 89 27.86 8.42 -6.42
CA PHE A 89 27.89 8.55 -7.88
C PHE A 89 28.29 7.23 -8.55
N LYS A 90 29.32 6.54 -8.03
CA LYS A 90 29.71 5.21 -8.51
C LYS A 90 28.59 4.20 -8.39
N CYS A 91 27.93 4.13 -7.23
CA CYS A 91 26.79 3.24 -7.02
C CYS A 91 25.63 3.56 -7.97
N LEU A 92 25.37 4.84 -8.27
CA LEU A 92 24.34 5.25 -9.22
C LEU A 92 24.65 4.76 -10.64
N ILE A 93 25.90 4.92 -11.10
CA ILE A 93 26.33 4.48 -12.43
C ILE A 93 26.34 2.95 -12.54
N GLU A 94 26.79 2.24 -11.50
CA GLU A 94 26.71 0.77 -11.45
C GLU A 94 25.26 0.26 -11.47
N ALA A 95 24.37 0.93 -10.73
CA ALA A 95 22.95 0.59 -10.73
C ALA A 95 22.31 0.87 -12.10
N HIS A 96 22.66 2.01 -12.72
CA HIS A 96 22.26 2.33 -14.08
C HIS A 96 22.66 1.22 -15.04
N ASP A 97 23.93 0.82 -15.09
CA ASP A 97 24.40 -0.19 -16.04
C ASP A 97 23.77 -1.58 -15.79
N LYS A 98 23.54 -1.95 -14.52
CA LYS A 98 22.78 -3.18 -14.18
C LYS A 98 21.34 -3.15 -14.68
N VAL A 99 20.70 -1.98 -14.64
CA VAL A 99 19.33 -1.78 -15.16
C VAL A 99 19.35 -1.72 -16.68
N ALA A 100 20.30 -1.00 -17.29
CA ALA A 100 20.48 -0.92 -18.73
C ALA A 100 20.74 -2.31 -19.36
N ALA A 101 21.58 -3.13 -18.73
CA ALA A 101 21.86 -4.51 -19.10
C ALA A 101 20.71 -5.49 -18.77
N LYS A 102 19.56 -4.99 -18.30
CA LYS A 102 18.37 -5.76 -17.93
C LYS A 102 18.67 -6.93 -16.98
N CYS A 103 19.68 -6.82 -16.12
CA CYS A 103 20.09 -7.87 -15.19
C CYS A 103 19.09 -8.10 -14.04
N TYR A 104 17.99 -7.35 -14.00
CA TYR A 104 16.83 -7.59 -13.14
C TYR A 104 15.76 -8.48 -13.81
N GLU A 105 15.78 -8.62 -15.14
CA GLU A 105 14.92 -9.56 -15.85
C GLU A 105 15.54 -10.95 -15.69
N THR A 106 14.84 -11.85 -14.99
CA THR A 106 15.25 -13.26 -14.94
C THR A 106 15.20 -13.79 -16.36
N SER A 107 16.39 -14.00 -16.97
CA SER A 107 16.51 -14.33 -18.38
C SER A 107 15.70 -15.58 -18.72
N GLN A 108 14.55 -15.39 -19.37
CA GLN A 108 14.11 -16.34 -20.38
C GLN A 108 15.09 -16.19 -21.54
N THR A 109 15.70 -17.30 -21.97
CA THR A 109 16.75 -17.42 -22.99
C THR A 109 18.18 -17.04 -22.58
N ALA A 110 18.88 -17.99 -21.97
CA ALA A 110 20.32 -18.19 -22.18
C ALA A 110 20.68 -19.65 -21.90
N VAL A 111 20.59 -20.48 -22.94
CA VAL A 111 21.35 -21.73 -23.02
C VAL A 111 22.76 -21.33 -23.45
N ASN A 112 23.76 -21.80 -22.70
CA ASN A 112 25.21 -21.65 -22.93
C ASN A 112 25.82 -20.28 -22.60
N SER A 113 26.45 -20.21 -21.43
CA SER A 113 27.82 -19.68 -21.27
C SER A 113 28.38 -20.14 -19.92
N ASN A 114 29.44 -20.94 -19.96
CA ASN A 114 30.21 -21.33 -18.78
C ASN A 114 30.88 -20.09 -18.17
N SER A 115 30.59 -19.80 -16.91
CA SER A 115 31.46 -18.98 -16.07
C SER A 115 31.50 -19.57 -14.65
N MET A 116 32.71 -19.90 -14.22
CA MET A 116 33.04 -20.48 -12.93
C MET A 116 32.73 -19.49 -11.80
N MET A 117 31.86 -19.89 -10.89
CA MET A 117 31.83 -19.40 -9.51
C MET A 117 31.89 -20.63 -8.60
N THR A 118 32.92 -20.65 -7.76
CA THR A 118 33.28 -21.71 -6.84
C THR A 118 32.23 -21.83 -5.74
N SER A 119 31.29 -22.77 -5.88
CA SER A 119 30.55 -23.35 -4.77
C SER A 119 30.99 -24.80 -4.59
N SER A 120 31.63 -25.07 -3.46
CA SER A 120 31.71 -26.33 -2.72
C SER A 120 31.33 -27.60 -3.50
N LEU A 121 32.35 -28.42 -3.79
CA LEU A 121 32.27 -29.76 -4.38
C LEU A 121 31.19 -30.63 -3.70
N MET A 122 30.03 -30.76 -4.33
CA MET A 122 29.16 -31.92 -4.19
C MET A 122 28.90 -32.47 -5.60
N PRO A 123 28.89 -33.79 -5.82
CA PRO A 123 28.65 -34.36 -7.15
C PRO A 123 27.30 -33.88 -7.70
N ALA A 124 27.27 -33.49 -8.97
CA ALA A 124 26.08 -32.95 -9.66
C ALA A 124 24.88 -33.94 -9.75
N ASP A 125 25.02 -35.15 -9.22
CA ASP A 125 24.01 -36.22 -9.21
C ASP A 125 23.71 -36.77 -7.81
N ALA A 126 24.00 -36.02 -6.74
CA ALA A 126 23.68 -36.45 -5.38
C ALA A 126 22.15 -36.42 -5.15
N VAL A 127 21.54 -37.58 -5.39
CA VAL A 127 20.12 -37.81 -5.15
C VAL A 127 19.83 -37.87 -3.64
N ARG A 128 18.85 -37.08 -3.21
CA ARG A 128 18.37 -37.04 -1.82
C ARG A 128 17.09 -37.84 -1.69
N MET A 129 17.08 -38.79 -0.75
CA MET A 129 15.86 -39.51 -0.37
C MET A 129 15.17 -38.74 0.76
N ILE A 130 13.90 -38.40 0.57
CA ILE A 130 13.10 -37.64 1.53
C ILE A 130 11.89 -38.48 1.92
N GLY A 131 11.71 -38.74 3.21
CA GLY A 131 10.46 -39.24 3.76
C GLY A 131 9.56 -38.08 4.16
N ILE A 132 8.37 -38.00 3.57
CA ILE A 132 7.33 -37.02 3.96
C ILE A 132 6.11 -37.75 4.54
N GLN A 133 5.49 -37.15 5.54
CA GLN A 133 4.24 -37.67 6.12
C GLN A 133 3.04 -36.95 5.52
N LYS A 134 2.08 -37.72 4.98
CA LYS A 134 0.84 -37.21 4.38
C LYS A 134 -0.39 -37.79 5.08
N LYS A 135 -1.29 -36.93 5.56
CA LYS A 135 -2.60 -37.35 6.07
C LYS A 135 -3.55 -37.71 4.92
N ALA A 136 -4.38 -38.74 5.10
CA ALA A 136 -5.33 -39.18 4.09
C ALA A 136 -6.28 -38.02 3.70
N GLY A 137 -6.43 -37.78 2.40
CA GLY A 137 -7.28 -36.71 1.85
C GLY A 137 -6.69 -35.28 1.90
N GLU A 138 -5.57 -35.05 2.60
CA GLU A 138 -4.92 -33.73 2.65
C GLU A 138 -3.95 -33.56 1.46
N PRO A 139 -4.02 -32.47 0.68
CA PRO A 139 -3.03 -32.19 -0.36
C PRO A 139 -1.67 -31.86 0.26
N LEU A 140 -0.58 -32.26 -0.40
CA LEU A 140 0.78 -31.93 0.03
C LEU A 140 1.09 -30.43 -0.01
N GLY A 141 0.33 -29.68 -0.81
CA GLY A 141 0.49 -28.23 -0.98
C GLY A 141 1.71 -27.87 -1.81
N VAL A 142 1.99 -28.65 -2.85
CA VAL A 142 3.04 -28.40 -3.84
C VAL A 142 2.43 -28.38 -5.23
N THR A 143 2.96 -27.54 -6.11
CA THR A 143 2.64 -27.56 -7.54
C THR A 143 3.86 -27.96 -8.33
N PHE A 144 3.63 -28.66 -9.43
CA PHE A 144 4.69 -29.19 -10.28
C PHE A 144 4.63 -28.60 -11.67
N ARG A 145 5.78 -28.54 -12.33
CA ARG A 145 5.91 -28.15 -13.73
C ARG A 145 6.92 -29.05 -14.42
N ALA A 146 6.57 -29.52 -15.62
CA ALA A 146 7.49 -30.24 -16.47
C ALA A 146 8.45 -29.26 -17.16
N VAL A 147 9.75 -29.44 -16.96
CA VAL A 147 10.81 -28.66 -17.62
C VAL A 147 11.78 -29.64 -18.26
N ARG A 148 11.88 -29.64 -19.60
CA ARG A 148 12.76 -30.53 -20.37
C ARG A 148 12.59 -32.03 -20.05
N GLY A 149 11.35 -32.46 -19.78
CA GLY A 149 11.03 -33.84 -19.41
C GLY A 149 11.24 -34.18 -17.94
N GLU A 150 11.66 -33.22 -17.11
CA GLU A 150 11.84 -33.41 -15.67
C GLU A 150 10.75 -32.72 -14.86
N MET A 151 10.34 -33.37 -13.78
CA MET A 151 9.29 -32.88 -12.88
C MET A 151 9.88 -32.00 -11.79
N VAL A 152 9.75 -30.69 -11.97
CA VAL A 152 10.29 -29.68 -11.07
C VAL A 152 9.20 -29.18 -10.13
N ILE A 153 9.52 -29.02 -8.85
CA ILE A 153 8.66 -28.31 -7.89
C ILE A 153 8.59 -26.85 -8.29
N ALA A 154 7.43 -26.42 -8.77
CA ALA A 154 7.20 -25.07 -9.25
C ALA A 154 6.85 -24.10 -8.11
N ARG A 155 6.08 -24.56 -7.13
CA ARG A 155 5.70 -23.77 -5.95
C ARG A 155 5.42 -24.69 -4.77
N ILE A 156 5.74 -24.21 -3.56
CA ILE A 156 5.31 -24.79 -2.29
C ILE A 156 4.34 -23.80 -1.65
N LEU A 157 3.13 -24.27 -1.33
CA LEU A 157 2.10 -23.47 -0.66
C LEU A 157 2.48 -23.32 0.82
N HIS A 158 2.57 -22.08 1.28
CA HIS A 158 2.96 -21.80 2.65
C HIS A 158 1.89 -22.29 3.66
N GLY A 159 2.31 -22.90 4.76
CA GLY A 159 1.46 -23.57 5.74
C GLY A 159 1.03 -25.00 5.38
N SER A 160 1.43 -25.49 4.20
CA SER A 160 1.18 -26.89 3.80
C SER A 160 2.01 -27.89 4.62
N SER A 161 1.69 -29.17 4.46
CA SER A 161 2.45 -30.25 5.09
C SER A 161 3.92 -30.28 4.63
N ILE A 162 4.19 -29.93 3.36
CA ILE A 162 5.57 -29.82 2.85
C ILE A 162 6.28 -28.59 3.40
N ASP A 163 5.64 -27.41 3.39
CA ASP A 163 6.21 -26.18 3.91
C ASP A 163 6.61 -26.30 5.39
N ARG A 164 5.76 -26.96 6.21
CA ARG A 164 6.06 -27.21 7.64
C ARG A 164 7.21 -28.19 7.87
N GLN A 165 7.41 -29.14 6.96
CA GLN A 165 8.50 -30.12 7.08
C GLN A 165 9.83 -29.55 6.58
N GLY A 166 9.83 -28.57 5.66
CA GLY A 166 11.02 -27.88 5.19
C GLY A 166 12.03 -28.78 4.45
N MET A 167 11.59 -29.95 4.00
CA MET A 167 12.48 -30.95 3.37
C MET A 167 12.62 -30.77 1.86
N LEU A 168 11.64 -30.12 1.23
CA LEU A 168 11.60 -29.84 -0.21
C LEU A 168 11.67 -28.34 -0.45
N HIS A 169 12.31 -27.95 -1.56
CA HIS A 169 12.41 -26.56 -1.98
C HIS A 169 11.90 -26.38 -3.41
N THR A 170 11.46 -25.16 -3.73
CA THR A 170 11.15 -24.79 -5.11
C THR A 170 12.38 -24.99 -5.99
N GLY A 171 12.20 -25.63 -7.14
CA GLY A 171 13.28 -26.01 -8.05
C GLY A 171 13.79 -27.43 -7.86
N ASP A 172 13.48 -28.12 -6.76
CA ASP A 172 13.82 -29.54 -6.60
C ASP A 172 13.15 -30.37 -7.71
N ILE A 173 13.88 -31.35 -8.25
CA ILE A 173 13.37 -32.27 -9.28
C ILE A 173 12.98 -33.59 -8.61
N ILE A 174 11.73 -34.03 -8.79
CA ILE A 174 11.25 -35.32 -8.30
C ILE A 174 11.49 -36.38 -9.38
N ARG A 175 12.29 -37.40 -9.04
CA ARG A 175 12.60 -38.54 -9.91
C ARG A 175 11.72 -39.75 -9.63
N GLU A 176 11.50 -40.05 -8.35
CA GLU A 176 10.69 -41.20 -7.93
C GLU A 176 9.78 -40.85 -6.75
N VAL A 177 8.60 -41.47 -6.73
CA VAL A 177 7.66 -41.47 -5.60
C VAL A 177 7.38 -42.91 -5.20
N ASN A 178 7.68 -43.29 -3.97
CA ASN A 178 7.49 -44.65 -3.45
C ASN A 178 8.11 -45.74 -4.35
N GLY A 179 9.26 -45.43 -4.96
CA GLY A 179 9.97 -46.34 -5.87
C GLY A 179 9.40 -46.44 -7.28
N ARG A 180 8.39 -45.63 -7.63
CA ARG A 180 7.91 -45.47 -9.02
C ARG A 180 8.54 -44.24 -9.65
N GLU A 181 9.10 -44.40 -10.85
CA GLU A 181 9.62 -43.29 -11.63
C GLU A 181 8.50 -42.31 -11.99
N VAL A 182 8.85 -41.03 -11.94
CA VAL A 182 7.94 -39.94 -12.25
C VAL A 182 8.07 -39.60 -13.74
N GLY A 183 6.96 -39.71 -14.46
CA GLY A 183 6.86 -39.32 -15.87
C GLY A 183 6.89 -37.81 -16.09
N SER A 184 6.77 -37.38 -17.34
CA SER A 184 6.82 -35.96 -17.72
C SER A 184 5.48 -35.21 -17.59
N ASP A 185 4.40 -35.86 -17.17
CA ASP A 185 3.08 -35.24 -16.98
C ASP A 185 2.84 -34.87 -15.50
N PRO A 186 2.64 -33.56 -15.19
CA PRO A 186 2.27 -33.12 -13.85
C PRO A 186 0.98 -33.72 -13.31
N HIS A 187 0.00 -34.05 -14.17
CA HIS A 187 -1.29 -34.58 -13.72
C HIS A 187 -1.15 -36.01 -13.18
N GLU A 188 -0.37 -36.85 -13.85
CA GLU A 188 -0.07 -38.21 -13.42
C GLU A 188 0.61 -38.21 -12.03
N LEU A 189 1.60 -37.33 -11.82
CA LEU A 189 2.25 -37.18 -10.52
C LEU A 189 1.27 -36.70 -9.44
N GLN A 190 0.36 -35.78 -9.79
CA GLN A 190 -0.63 -35.26 -8.85
C GLN A 190 -1.65 -36.34 -8.45
N GLU A 191 -2.08 -37.19 -9.38
CA GLU A 191 -2.92 -38.36 -9.09
C GLU A 191 -2.19 -39.38 -8.22
N LEU A 192 -0.95 -39.73 -8.57
CA LEU A 192 -0.12 -40.65 -7.80
C LEU A 192 0.03 -40.19 -6.34
N LEU A 193 0.29 -38.89 -6.12
CA LEU A 193 0.42 -38.31 -4.79
C LEU A 193 -0.93 -38.16 -4.07
N ARG A 194 -2.05 -38.07 -4.78
CA ARG A 194 -3.41 -37.99 -4.20
C ARG A 194 -3.79 -39.28 -3.49
N ASP A 195 -3.49 -40.42 -4.10
CA ASP A 195 -3.86 -41.74 -3.61
C ASP A 195 -2.92 -42.25 -2.50
N CYS A 196 -1.73 -41.66 -2.38
CA CYS A 196 -0.81 -41.96 -1.29
C CYS A 196 -1.34 -41.45 0.07
N SER A 197 -1.10 -42.19 1.15
CA SER A 197 -1.32 -41.72 2.52
C SER A 197 -0.29 -42.36 3.47
N GLY A 198 0.02 -41.70 4.59
CA GLY A 198 1.08 -42.11 5.50
C GLY A 198 2.46 -41.65 5.05
N SER A 199 3.46 -42.52 5.15
CA SER A 199 4.85 -42.22 4.78
C SER A 199 5.04 -42.32 3.27
N ILE A 200 5.38 -41.21 2.62
CA ILE A 200 5.75 -41.16 1.21
C ILE A 200 7.25 -40.96 1.12
N THR A 201 7.92 -41.74 0.30
CA THR A 201 9.36 -41.60 0.04
C THR A 201 9.56 -40.98 -1.33
N LEU A 202 10.29 -39.87 -1.39
CA LEU A 202 10.62 -39.15 -2.61
C LEU A 202 12.11 -39.24 -2.88
N LYS A 203 12.45 -39.50 -4.14
CA LYS A 203 13.82 -39.41 -4.63
C LYS A 203 13.95 -38.10 -5.40
N VAL A 204 14.72 -37.16 -4.85
CA VAL A 204 14.83 -35.81 -5.42
C VAL A 204 16.25 -35.44 -5.78
N LEU A 205 16.41 -34.68 -6.86
CA LEU A 205 17.63 -33.93 -7.12
C LEU A 205 17.45 -32.52 -6.52
N PRO A 206 18.23 -32.15 -5.50
CA PRO A 206 18.11 -30.84 -4.87
C PRO A 206 18.48 -29.73 -5.85
N SER A 207 17.71 -28.65 -5.86
CA SER A 207 18.16 -27.40 -6.47
C SER A 207 19.02 -26.68 -5.45
N TYR A 208 20.35 -26.69 -5.61
CA TYR A 208 21.29 -25.97 -4.74
C TYR A 208 21.25 -24.45 -5.00
N LYS A 209 20.06 -23.87 -5.02
CA LYS A 209 19.87 -22.42 -5.00
C LYS A 209 19.56 -22.04 -3.56
N ASP A 210 20.57 -21.61 -2.82
CA ASP A 210 20.39 -20.83 -1.59
C ASP A 210 19.59 -19.59 -1.97
N THR A 211 18.27 -19.71 -1.87
CA THR A 211 17.37 -18.60 -2.15
C THR A 211 17.29 -17.84 -0.83
N PRO A 212 17.79 -16.59 -0.76
CA PRO A 212 17.68 -15.82 0.47
C PRO A 212 16.21 -15.80 0.91
N PRO A 213 15.92 -15.87 2.22
CA PRO A 213 14.55 -15.87 2.70
C PRO A 213 13.83 -14.66 2.11
N PRO A 214 12.63 -14.86 1.52
CA PRO A 214 11.93 -13.77 0.85
C PRO A 214 11.69 -12.62 1.84
N PRO A 215 11.82 -11.36 1.40
CA PRO A 215 11.57 -10.22 2.26
C PRO A 215 10.14 -10.32 2.82
N GLN A 216 10.02 -10.15 4.14
CA GLN A 216 8.71 -10.21 4.79
C GLN A 216 7.90 -8.97 4.40
N VAL A 217 6.86 -9.17 3.59
CA VAL A 217 5.96 -8.09 3.18
C VAL A 217 4.72 -8.13 4.07
N TYR A 218 4.44 -7.02 4.75
CA TYR A 218 3.19 -6.84 5.47
C TYR A 218 2.36 -5.76 4.80
N VAL A 219 1.06 -5.98 4.69
CA VAL A 219 0.13 -5.03 4.08
C VAL A 219 -1.07 -4.80 5.00
N LYS A 220 -1.51 -3.54 5.11
CA LYS A 220 -2.77 -3.15 5.75
C LYS A 220 -3.86 -3.10 4.67
N SER A 221 -4.97 -3.76 4.89
CA SER A 221 -6.09 -3.79 3.94
C SER A 221 -6.96 -2.52 4.05
N HIS A 222 -7.39 -1.97 2.92
CA HIS A 222 -8.32 -0.82 2.87
C HIS A 222 -9.75 -1.20 2.44
N PHE A 223 -10.05 -2.50 2.36
CA PHE A 223 -11.35 -3.04 1.99
C PHE A 223 -11.63 -4.34 2.74
N ASN A 224 -12.89 -4.78 2.70
CA ASN A 224 -13.31 -6.07 3.25
C ASN A 224 -13.27 -7.12 2.14
N TYR A 225 -12.82 -8.33 2.48
CA TYR A 225 -12.81 -9.45 1.55
C TYR A 225 -13.48 -10.67 2.16
N ASN A 226 -14.46 -11.21 1.43
CA ASN A 226 -15.14 -12.46 1.78
C ASN A 226 -15.00 -13.47 0.62
N PRO A 227 -14.21 -14.54 0.77
CA PRO A 227 -14.02 -15.54 -0.28
C PRO A 227 -15.28 -16.34 -0.57
N ALA A 228 -16.22 -16.46 0.37
CA ALA A 228 -17.46 -17.20 0.15
C ALA A 228 -18.35 -16.56 -0.95
N THR A 229 -18.28 -15.23 -1.06
CA THR A 229 -19.02 -14.44 -2.05
C THR A 229 -18.24 -14.20 -3.34
N ASP A 230 -16.97 -14.60 -3.39
CA ASP A 230 -16.12 -14.38 -4.55
C ASP A 230 -16.28 -15.50 -5.57
N ASN A 231 -16.69 -15.17 -6.79
CA ASN A 231 -16.86 -16.14 -7.88
C ASN A 231 -15.59 -16.30 -8.73
N LEU A 232 -14.58 -15.45 -8.52
CA LEU A 232 -13.30 -15.50 -9.25
C LEU A 232 -12.25 -16.32 -8.50
N ILE A 233 -12.47 -16.64 -7.23
CA ILE A 233 -11.52 -17.43 -6.44
C ILE A 233 -11.47 -18.88 -6.95
N PRO A 234 -10.28 -19.47 -7.15
CA PRO A 234 -10.17 -20.85 -7.64
C PRO A 234 -10.80 -21.89 -6.70
N CYS A 235 -10.71 -21.67 -5.39
CA CYS A 235 -11.25 -22.53 -4.34
C CYS A 235 -11.65 -21.66 -3.15
N LYS A 236 -12.94 -21.65 -2.79
CA LYS A 236 -13.48 -20.78 -1.74
C LYS A 236 -12.93 -21.12 -0.37
N GLU A 237 -12.70 -22.41 -0.13
CA GLU A 237 -12.16 -22.97 1.10
C GLU A 237 -10.71 -22.56 1.34
N ALA A 238 -9.96 -22.27 0.26
CA ALA A 238 -8.59 -21.79 0.32
C ALA A 238 -8.49 -20.28 0.54
N GLY A 239 -9.62 -19.54 0.52
CA GLY A 239 -9.63 -18.09 0.66
C GLY A 239 -9.45 -17.61 2.09
N LEU A 240 -8.67 -16.54 2.27
CA LEU A 240 -8.50 -15.87 3.54
C LEU A 240 -9.43 -14.65 3.63
N ALA A 241 -10.49 -14.74 4.43
CA ALA A 241 -11.36 -13.61 4.72
C ALA A 241 -10.63 -12.56 5.59
N PHE A 242 -10.81 -11.27 5.28
CA PHE A 242 -10.27 -10.18 6.09
C PHE A 242 -11.20 -8.97 6.10
N SER A 243 -11.07 -8.18 7.15
CA SER A 243 -11.73 -6.90 7.29
C SER A 243 -10.76 -5.78 6.97
N ARG A 244 -11.30 -4.64 6.56
CA ARG A 244 -10.55 -3.41 6.41
C ARG A 244 -9.80 -3.07 7.71
N GLY A 245 -8.52 -2.76 7.59
CA GLY A 245 -7.63 -2.45 8.69
C GLY A 245 -6.84 -3.66 9.20
N ASP A 246 -7.20 -4.88 8.78
CA ASP A 246 -6.40 -6.08 9.08
C ASP A 246 -5.00 -5.93 8.46
N VAL A 247 -3.98 -6.29 9.25
CA VAL A 247 -2.60 -6.42 8.75
C VAL A 247 -2.35 -7.88 8.35
N LEU A 248 -1.93 -8.06 7.10
CA LEU A 248 -1.71 -9.34 6.46
C LEU A 248 -0.22 -9.50 6.16
N HIS A 249 0.35 -10.64 6.54
CA HIS A 249 1.68 -11.04 6.10
C HIS A 249 1.55 -11.74 4.75
N VAL A 250 2.02 -11.08 3.70
CA VAL A 250 2.02 -11.63 2.33
C VAL A 250 3.24 -12.52 2.17
N VAL A 251 3.00 -13.81 2.01
CA VAL A 251 4.03 -14.85 1.94
C VAL A 251 4.40 -15.20 0.51
N ASN A 252 3.51 -14.97 -0.45
CA ASN A 252 3.78 -15.20 -1.88
C ASN A 252 2.98 -14.22 -2.76
N LYS A 253 3.67 -13.52 -3.68
CA LYS A 253 3.12 -12.58 -4.67
C LYS A 253 3.26 -13.04 -6.13
N GLU A 254 3.73 -14.26 -6.37
CA GLU A 254 4.07 -14.74 -7.72
C GLU A 254 2.86 -14.84 -8.65
N ASP A 255 1.68 -15.15 -8.13
CA ASP A 255 0.46 -15.12 -8.94
C ASP A 255 -0.06 -13.66 -9.04
N PRO A 256 -0.28 -13.15 -10.27
CA PRO A 256 -0.64 -11.76 -10.48
C PRO A 256 -2.05 -11.41 -9.99
N ASN A 257 -2.92 -12.40 -9.75
CA ASN A 257 -4.31 -12.21 -9.34
C ASN A 257 -4.58 -12.67 -7.89
N TRP A 258 -3.83 -13.65 -7.40
CA TRP A 258 -4.07 -14.29 -6.10
C TRP A 258 -2.82 -14.40 -5.24
N TRP A 259 -2.69 -13.55 -4.23
CA TRP A 259 -1.59 -13.64 -3.29
C TRP A 259 -1.88 -14.65 -2.20
N GLN A 260 -0.83 -15.28 -1.67
CA GLN A 260 -0.93 -16.04 -0.43
C GLN A 260 -0.57 -15.12 0.73
N ALA A 261 -1.43 -15.08 1.73
CA ALA A 261 -1.21 -14.30 2.94
C ALA A 261 -1.74 -15.03 4.17
N ARG A 262 -1.34 -14.53 5.34
CA ARG A 262 -1.91 -14.91 6.64
C ARG A 262 -2.15 -13.66 7.47
N LYS A 263 -3.13 -13.71 8.37
CA LYS A 263 -3.30 -12.64 9.37
C LYS A 263 -2.14 -12.67 10.35
N VAL A 264 -1.63 -11.50 10.73
CA VAL A 264 -0.59 -11.38 11.77
C VAL A 264 -1.09 -11.96 13.11
N VAL A 265 -2.37 -11.77 13.41
CA VAL A 265 -3.01 -12.31 14.62
C VAL A 265 -3.83 -13.54 14.25
N GLY A 266 -3.27 -14.73 14.50
CA GLY A 266 -4.02 -15.99 14.59
C GLY A 266 -4.72 -16.47 13.31
N GLY A 267 -3.99 -16.63 12.18
CA GLY A 267 -4.58 -17.13 10.93
C GLY A 267 -3.77 -18.23 10.24
N ALA A 268 -4.49 -19.18 9.65
CA ALA A 268 -3.92 -20.06 8.62
C ALA A 268 -3.62 -19.24 7.35
N THR A 269 -2.68 -19.72 6.53
CA THR A 269 -2.42 -19.14 5.21
C THR A 269 -3.64 -19.38 4.31
N GLY A 270 -4.02 -18.37 3.53
CA GLY A 270 -5.02 -18.50 2.49
C GLY A 270 -4.81 -17.51 1.36
N LEU A 271 -5.65 -17.62 0.34
CA LEU A 271 -5.63 -16.78 -0.85
C LEU A 271 -6.36 -15.46 -0.59
N ILE A 272 -5.72 -14.36 -0.98
CA ILE A 272 -6.30 -13.02 -1.01
C ILE A 272 -6.20 -12.47 -2.44
N PRO A 273 -7.12 -11.60 -2.87
CA PRO A 273 -6.99 -10.93 -4.16
C PRO A 273 -5.72 -10.08 -4.15
N SER A 274 -4.94 -10.15 -5.22
CA SER A 274 -3.79 -9.28 -5.43
C SER A 274 -4.23 -7.83 -5.55
N GLN A 275 -3.28 -6.91 -5.37
CA GLN A 275 -3.52 -5.49 -5.64
C GLN A 275 -4.07 -5.26 -7.06
N VAL A 276 -3.48 -5.91 -8.07
CA VAL A 276 -3.88 -5.77 -9.48
C VAL A 276 -5.32 -6.28 -9.70
N LEU A 277 -5.69 -7.42 -9.09
CA LEU A 277 -7.04 -7.97 -9.22
C LEU A 277 -8.07 -7.03 -8.58
N GLU A 278 -7.76 -6.50 -7.40
CA GLU A 278 -8.66 -5.58 -6.70
C GLU A 278 -8.80 -4.22 -7.41
N GLU A 279 -7.71 -3.69 -7.96
CA GLU A 279 -7.75 -2.49 -8.80
C GLU A 279 -8.64 -2.69 -10.03
N LYS A 280 -8.52 -3.84 -10.71
CA LYS A 280 -9.41 -4.22 -11.82
C LYS A 280 -10.87 -4.27 -11.38
N ARG A 281 -11.19 -4.86 -10.23
CA ARG A 281 -12.57 -4.91 -9.70
C ARG A 281 -13.13 -3.51 -9.46
N LYS A 282 -12.32 -2.60 -8.92
CA LYS A 282 -12.72 -1.22 -8.63
C LYS A 282 -12.79 -0.32 -9.86
N ALA A 283 -12.08 -0.64 -10.94
CA ALA A 283 -12.12 0.13 -12.19
C ALA A 283 -13.50 0.08 -12.87
N PHE A 284 -14.30 -0.97 -12.65
CA PHE A 284 -15.63 -1.13 -13.26
C PHE A 284 -16.79 -0.58 -12.41
N VAL A 285 -16.52 -0.05 -11.21
CA VAL A 285 -17.54 0.54 -10.35
C VAL A 285 -17.70 2.03 -10.70
N ARG A 286 -18.92 2.45 -11.07
CA ARG A 286 -19.26 3.88 -11.24
C ARG A 286 -18.97 4.59 -9.91
N ARG A 287 -18.02 5.54 -9.91
CA ARG A 287 -17.72 6.37 -8.75
C ARG A 287 -18.76 7.49 -8.65
N ASP A 288 -19.20 7.78 -7.44
CA ASP A 288 -20.06 8.94 -7.18
C ASP A 288 -19.32 10.22 -7.60
N TRP A 289 -19.98 11.06 -8.40
CA TRP A 289 -19.40 12.25 -9.03
C TRP A 289 -19.01 13.38 -8.05
N ASP A 290 -19.30 13.20 -6.76
CA ASP A 290 -19.26 14.20 -5.70
C ASP A 290 -17.92 14.26 -4.93
N THR A 291 -16.88 13.62 -5.49
CA THR A 291 -15.50 13.62 -4.97
C THR A 291 -14.62 14.51 -5.85
N SER A 292 -13.73 15.30 -5.25
CA SER A 292 -12.85 16.23 -5.97
C SER A 292 -12.04 15.51 -7.05
N GLU A 293 -11.68 16.16 -8.16
CA GLU A 293 -11.01 15.50 -9.31
C GLU A 293 -9.74 14.72 -8.91
N PHE A 294 -9.03 15.17 -7.87
CA PHE A 294 -7.85 14.50 -7.33
C PHE A 294 -8.18 13.22 -6.53
N ASP A 295 -9.30 13.19 -5.80
CA ASP A 295 -9.74 11.99 -5.06
C ASP A 295 -10.18 10.85 -6.01
N ARG A 296 -10.38 11.15 -7.30
CA ARG A 296 -10.81 10.17 -8.31
C ARG A 296 -9.73 9.18 -8.71
N TYR A 297 -8.47 9.38 -8.34
CA TYR A 297 -7.36 8.53 -8.81
C TYR A 297 -6.73 7.65 -7.72
N GLU A 298 -7.06 7.84 -6.44
CA GLU A 298 -6.58 6.95 -5.38
C GLU A 298 -7.39 5.64 -5.35
N LEU A 299 -6.80 4.56 -5.86
CA LEU A 299 -7.32 3.19 -5.75
C LEU A 299 -6.73 2.54 -4.50
N GLN A 300 -7.46 2.61 -3.40
CA GLN A 300 -6.94 2.12 -2.12
C GLN A 300 -7.31 0.67 -1.93
N THR A 301 -6.33 -0.22 -2.10
CA THR A 301 -6.48 -1.66 -1.94
C THR A 301 -5.69 -2.13 -0.73
N TYR A 302 -4.38 -2.00 -0.78
CA TYR A 302 -3.44 -2.36 0.27
C TYR A 302 -2.42 -1.23 0.47
N GLU A 303 -1.95 -1.07 1.70
CA GLU A 303 -0.83 -0.20 2.07
C GLU A 303 0.28 -1.08 2.66
N GLU A 304 1.50 -1.04 2.11
CA GLU A 304 2.62 -1.77 2.69
C GLU A 304 3.02 -1.14 4.03
N VAL A 305 3.15 -1.96 5.06
CA VAL A 305 3.42 -1.52 6.44
C VAL A 305 4.62 -2.22 7.05
N ALA A 306 5.32 -1.52 7.94
CA ALA A 306 6.39 -2.04 8.77
C ALA A 306 5.98 -1.99 10.25
N ARG A 307 6.40 -3.01 11.00
CA ARG A 307 6.19 -3.05 12.46
C ARG A 307 7.34 -2.33 13.16
N MET A 308 7.02 -1.22 13.81
CA MET A 308 7.96 -0.42 14.58
C MET A 308 7.82 -0.71 16.08
N PRO A 309 8.92 -0.61 16.87
CA PRO A 309 8.83 -0.63 18.33
C PRO A 309 7.94 0.51 18.83
N PRO A 310 7.46 0.45 20.08
CA PRO A 310 6.63 1.51 20.64
C PRO A 310 7.31 2.88 20.54
N PHE A 311 6.59 3.89 20.07
CA PHE A 311 7.13 5.24 19.89
C PHE A 311 6.03 6.31 19.98
N GLN A 312 6.41 7.52 20.37
CA GLN A 312 5.49 8.65 20.39
C GLN A 312 5.30 9.23 18.98
N ARG A 313 4.05 9.32 18.54
CA ARG A 313 3.70 10.00 17.28
C ARG A 313 3.97 11.51 17.38
N LYS A 314 4.45 12.10 16.30
CA LYS A 314 4.70 13.54 16.22
C LYS A 314 3.41 14.34 16.21
N THR A 315 2.37 13.84 15.54
CA THR A 315 1.07 14.53 15.44
C THR A 315 -0.10 13.61 15.78
N LEU A 316 -1.10 14.16 16.46
CA LEU A 316 -2.41 13.55 16.71
C LEU A 316 -3.46 14.37 15.95
N VAL A 317 -4.09 13.77 14.95
CA VAL A 317 -5.00 14.49 14.05
C VAL A 317 -6.44 14.07 14.32
N LEU A 318 -7.27 15.01 14.76
CA LEU A 318 -8.69 14.81 15.04
C LEU A 318 -9.53 15.28 13.85
N ILE A 319 -10.14 14.33 13.16
CA ILE A 319 -10.98 14.56 11.97
C ILE A 319 -12.44 14.30 12.30
N GLY A 320 -13.36 15.09 11.75
CA GLY A 320 -14.79 14.96 12.06
C GLY A 320 -15.59 16.19 11.68
N ALA A 321 -16.91 16.04 11.66
CA ALA A 321 -17.82 17.12 11.29
C ALA A 321 -17.67 18.34 12.23
N GLN A 322 -18.09 19.51 11.75
CA GLN A 322 -18.14 20.70 12.59
C GLN A 322 -19.15 20.48 13.73
N GLY A 323 -18.76 20.82 14.96
CA GLY A 323 -19.64 20.66 16.14
C GLY A 323 -19.62 19.27 16.78
N VAL A 324 -18.90 18.29 16.23
CA VAL A 324 -18.84 16.91 16.76
C VAL A 324 -18.03 16.75 18.06
N GLY A 325 -17.42 17.82 18.58
CA GLY A 325 -16.67 17.79 19.84
C GLY A 325 -15.14 17.65 19.74
N ARG A 326 -14.55 17.74 18.53
CA ARG A 326 -13.08 17.67 18.32
C ARG A 326 -12.29 18.63 19.22
N ARG A 327 -12.71 19.90 19.27
CA ARG A 327 -12.05 20.94 20.07
C ARG A 327 -12.12 20.65 21.57
N SER A 328 -13.23 20.10 22.05
CA SER A 328 -13.41 19.74 23.46
C SER A 328 -12.46 18.62 23.86
N LEU A 329 -12.36 17.56 23.04
CA LEU A 329 -11.42 16.46 23.25
C LEU A 329 -9.96 16.93 23.20
N LYS A 330 -9.61 17.75 22.20
CA LYS A 330 -8.27 18.36 22.07
C LYS A 330 -7.88 19.14 23.32
N ASN A 331 -8.73 20.08 23.75
CA ASN A 331 -8.43 20.94 24.90
C ASN A 331 -8.28 20.12 26.17
N ARG A 332 -9.12 19.09 26.36
CA ARG A 332 -9.03 18.22 27.53
C ARG A 332 -7.72 17.43 27.56
N LEU A 333 -7.25 16.89 26.43
CA LEU A 333 -5.96 16.20 26.36
C LEU A 333 -4.80 17.13 26.76
N ILE A 334 -4.80 18.36 26.25
CA ILE A 334 -3.76 19.36 26.55
C ILE A 334 -3.75 19.71 28.04
N VAL A 335 -4.93 19.90 28.65
CA VAL A 335 -5.05 20.20 30.08
C VAL A 335 -4.57 19.03 30.95
N VAL A 336 -4.87 17.80 30.56
CA VAL A 336 -4.45 16.60 31.32
C VAL A 336 -2.93 16.42 31.31
N ASN A 337 -2.27 16.69 30.18
CA ASN A 337 -0.81 16.59 30.11
C ASN A 337 -0.18 17.67 29.18
N PRO A 338 0.03 18.89 29.69
CA PRO A 338 0.57 20.01 28.90
C PRO A 338 2.04 19.84 28.52
N LEU A 339 2.77 18.95 29.22
CA LEU A 339 4.16 18.63 28.90
C LEU A 339 4.29 17.64 27.73
N ARG A 340 3.26 16.83 27.48
CA ARG A 340 3.23 15.85 26.38
C ARG A 340 2.53 16.37 25.15
N TYR A 341 1.50 17.20 25.32
CA TYR A 341 0.64 17.66 24.23
C TYR A 341 0.78 19.16 24.00
N GLY A 342 0.83 19.55 22.73
CA GLY A 342 0.74 20.95 22.30
C GLY A 342 -0.25 21.10 21.16
N THR A 343 -0.57 22.33 20.80
CA THR A 343 -1.39 22.65 19.62
C THR A 343 -0.83 23.90 18.96
N THR A 344 -1.16 24.10 17.69
CA THR A 344 -0.77 25.28 16.92
C THR A 344 -1.67 26.47 17.25
N VAL A 345 -1.09 27.68 17.24
CA VAL A 345 -1.88 28.92 17.26
C VAL A 345 -2.22 29.29 15.81
N PRO A 346 -3.51 29.40 15.44
CA PRO A 346 -3.90 29.74 14.09
C PRO A 346 -3.56 31.19 13.76
N PHE A 347 -3.26 31.45 12.49
CA PHE A 347 -3.02 32.79 11.97
C PHE A 347 -4.30 33.39 11.42
N THR A 348 -4.44 34.71 11.50
CA THR A 348 -5.54 35.44 10.89
C THR A 348 -5.13 36.79 10.33
N SER A 349 -5.78 37.22 9.25
CA SER A 349 -5.66 38.57 8.70
C SER A 349 -6.53 39.61 9.42
N ARG A 350 -7.36 39.18 10.39
CA ARG A 350 -8.24 40.06 11.16
C ARG A 350 -7.41 40.97 12.06
N ARG A 351 -7.88 42.18 12.35
CA ARG A 351 -7.28 43.03 13.39
C ARG A 351 -7.54 42.47 14.80
N PRO A 352 -6.55 42.51 15.72
CA PRO A 352 -6.75 42.12 17.11
C PRO A 352 -7.79 43.00 17.80
N ARG A 353 -8.62 42.40 18.66
CA ARG A 353 -9.52 43.13 19.58
C ARG A 353 -8.73 43.62 20.80
N GLU A 354 -9.29 44.57 21.56
CA GLU A 354 -8.62 45.19 22.72
C GLU A 354 -8.14 44.17 23.77
N GLU A 355 -8.85 43.06 23.94
CA GLU A 355 -8.49 42.00 24.91
C GLU A 355 -7.62 40.88 24.32
N GLU A 356 -7.37 40.90 23.01
CA GLU A 356 -6.63 39.83 22.33
C GLU A 356 -5.14 40.14 22.27
N LYS A 357 -4.33 39.20 22.75
CA LYS A 357 -2.86 39.25 22.60
C LYS A 357 -2.40 38.39 21.43
N ASP A 358 -1.46 38.93 20.67
CA ASP A 358 -0.81 38.21 19.59
C ASP A 358 -0.08 36.96 20.12
N GLY A 359 -0.20 35.85 19.38
CA GLY A 359 0.41 34.57 19.73
C GLY A 359 -0.29 33.79 20.85
N GLN A 360 -1.41 34.29 21.40
CA GLN A 360 -2.17 33.57 22.42
C GLN A 360 -3.31 32.73 21.81
N ASN A 361 -4.32 33.40 21.25
CA ASN A 361 -5.45 32.74 20.59
C ASN A 361 -5.30 32.74 19.07
N TYR A 362 -4.67 33.78 18.54
CA TYR A 362 -4.38 33.97 17.13
C TYR A 362 -3.03 34.67 16.97
N CYS A 363 -2.35 34.35 15.88
CA CYS A 363 -1.25 35.15 15.36
C CYS A 363 -1.81 36.11 14.31
N PHE A 364 -1.68 37.41 14.53
CA PHE A 364 -2.25 38.45 13.68
C PHE A 364 -1.22 38.87 12.63
N VAL A 365 -1.55 38.69 11.36
CA VAL A 365 -0.67 39.03 10.22
C VAL A 365 -1.44 39.87 9.22
N THR A 366 -0.75 40.55 8.30
CA THR A 366 -1.46 41.27 7.23
C THR A 366 -2.06 40.29 6.22
N ARG A 367 -3.14 40.69 5.54
CA ARG A 367 -3.75 39.86 4.47
C ARG A 367 -2.73 39.58 3.35
N GLU A 368 -1.95 40.58 2.98
CA GLU A 368 -0.93 40.49 1.92
C GLU A 368 0.15 39.45 2.24
N GLU A 369 0.68 39.48 3.47
CA GLU A 369 1.64 38.47 3.94
C GLU A 369 1.01 37.08 3.95
N MET A 370 -0.22 36.95 4.45
CA MET A 370 -0.90 35.67 4.52
C MET A 370 -1.16 35.08 3.12
N GLU A 371 -1.58 35.89 2.15
CA GLU A 371 -1.76 35.46 0.76
C GLU A 371 -0.45 35.06 0.08
N LYS A 372 0.65 35.77 0.37
CA LYS A 372 1.98 35.41 -0.11
C LYS A 372 2.40 34.04 0.44
N ASP A 373 2.17 33.79 1.72
CA ASP A 373 2.50 32.55 2.41
C ASP A 373 1.65 31.37 1.93
N ILE A 374 0.37 31.61 1.66
CA ILE A 374 -0.55 30.63 1.06
C ILE A 374 -0.04 30.23 -0.34
N LYS A 375 0.34 31.21 -1.18
CA LYS A 375 0.93 30.93 -2.51
C LYS A 375 2.25 30.17 -2.42
N GLY A 376 2.99 30.35 -1.33
CA GLY A 376 4.21 29.61 -1.03
C GLY A 376 4.00 28.24 -0.37
N SER A 377 2.76 27.74 -0.28
CA SER A 377 2.41 26.45 0.34
C SER A 377 2.87 26.31 1.80
N ARG A 378 2.93 27.43 2.55
CA ARG A 378 3.34 27.43 3.98
C ARG A 378 2.21 27.13 4.95
N TYR A 379 0.97 27.09 4.46
CA TYR A 379 -0.22 26.79 5.25
C TYR A 379 -0.67 25.36 4.98
N LEU A 380 -0.92 24.63 6.07
CA LEU A 380 -1.54 23.31 6.02
C LEU A 380 -2.99 23.40 5.54
N GLU A 381 -3.72 24.34 6.12
CA GLU A 381 -5.09 24.68 5.73
C GLU A 381 -5.31 26.19 5.90
N HIS A 382 -6.15 26.73 5.03
CA HIS A 382 -6.58 28.11 5.11
C HIS A 382 -8.02 28.26 4.61
N GLY A 383 -8.70 29.30 5.07
CA GLY A 383 -10.06 29.62 4.68
C GLY A 383 -10.38 31.08 4.92
N GLU A 384 -11.45 31.56 4.29
CA GLU A 384 -11.94 32.92 4.47
C GLU A 384 -13.24 32.90 5.26
N TYR A 385 -13.32 33.75 6.28
CA TYR A 385 -14.51 33.94 7.11
C TYR A 385 -14.68 35.42 7.44
N ASP A 386 -15.87 35.95 7.15
CA ASP A 386 -16.21 37.37 7.39
C ASP A 386 -15.16 38.34 6.79
N GLY A 387 -14.75 38.08 5.53
CA GLY A 387 -13.77 38.87 4.79
C GLY A 387 -12.31 38.77 5.29
N ASN A 388 -12.05 37.93 6.30
CA ASN A 388 -10.73 37.73 6.88
C ASN A 388 -10.23 36.32 6.61
N LEU A 389 -8.92 36.19 6.37
CA LEU A 389 -8.26 34.91 6.20
C LEU A 389 -7.94 34.30 7.57
N TYR A 390 -8.03 32.98 7.64
CA TYR A 390 -7.64 32.15 8.78
C TYR A 390 -6.86 30.93 8.27
N GLY A 391 -5.87 30.46 9.02
CA GLY A 391 -5.12 29.28 8.61
C GLY A 391 -4.12 28.79 9.64
N THR A 392 -3.66 27.57 9.45
CA THR A 392 -2.65 26.91 10.30
C THR A 392 -1.36 26.76 9.50
N LYS A 393 -0.25 27.34 9.97
CA LYS A 393 1.05 27.19 9.31
C LYS A 393 1.66 25.83 9.61
N ILE A 394 2.42 25.31 8.64
CA ILE A 394 3.17 24.06 8.79
C ILE A 394 4.28 24.23 9.84
N ASP A 395 5.00 25.35 9.81
CA ASP A 395 6.09 25.65 10.75
C ASP A 395 5.64 25.58 12.22
N SER A 396 4.40 26.00 12.53
CA SER A 396 3.84 25.91 13.88
C SER A 396 3.71 24.47 14.38
N ILE A 397 3.53 23.50 13.47
CA ILE A 397 3.51 22.08 13.81
C ILE A 397 4.92 21.64 14.19
N HIS A 398 5.93 22.07 13.42
CA HIS A 398 7.34 21.76 13.71
C HIS A 398 7.80 22.35 15.04
N GLU A 399 7.39 23.56 15.38
CA GLU A 399 7.69 24.19 16.68
C GLU A 399 7.20 23.34 17.85
N VAL A 400 5.97 22.81 17.77
CA VAL A 400 5.42 21.94 18.81
C VAL A 400 6.18 20.62 18.90
N VAL A 401 6.51 20.02 17.75
CA VAL A 401 7.26 18.75 17.68
C VAL A 401 8.70 18.94 18.17
N ALA A 402 9.37 20.04 17.83
CA ALA A 402 10.72 20.38 18.28
C ALA A 402 10.78 20.61 19.79
N ALA A 403 9.69 21.06 20.40
CA ALA A 403 9.54 21.14 21.86
C ALA A 403 9.32 19.77 22.54
N GLY A 404 9.40 18.65 21.80
CA GLY A 404 9.24 17.29 22.32
C GLY A 404 7.79 16.88 22.60
N ARG A 405 6.81 17.67 22.12
CA ARG A 405 5.38 17.44 22.35
C ARG A 405 4.72 16.83 21.11
N THR A 406 3.72 15.98 21.33
CA THR A 406 2.80 15.57 20.26
C THR A 406 1.88 16.74 19.91
N CYS A 407 1.91 17.18 18.66
CA CYS A 407 1.05 18.26 18.18
C CYS A 407 -0.37 17.75 17.89
N ILE A 408 -1.36 18.24 18.62
CA ILE A 408 -2.77 17.91 18.40
C ILE A 408 -3.38 18.91 17.43
N LEU A 409 -3.92 18.39 16.33
CA LEU A 409 -4.49 19.13 15.20
C LEU A 409 -5.97 18.78 15.03
N ASP A 410 -6.85 19.79 14.99
CA ASP A 410 -8.28 19.66 14.71
C ASP A 410 -8.64 20.26 13.34
N VAL A 411 -8.05 19.70 12.29
CA VAL A 411 -8.05 20.20 10.91
C VAL A 411 -9.17 19.59 10.04
N ASN A 412 -9.35 20.11 8.83
CA ASN A 412 -10.23 19.54 7.80
C ASN A 412 -9.64 18.22 7.25
N PRO A 413 -10.48 17.22 6.89
CA PRO A 413 -10.02 15.99 6.23
C PRO A 413 -9.05 16.16 5.05
N GLN A 414 -9.16 17.25 4.27
CA GLN A 414 -8.25 17.50 3.15
C GLN A 414 -6.78 17.66 3.59
N ALA A 415 -6.54 18.14 4.81
CA ALA A 415 -5.19 18.32 5.36
C ALA A 415 -4.43 16.97 5.50
N LEU A 416 -5.14 15.83 5.55
CA LEU A 416 -4.53 14.50 5.65
C LEU A 416 -3.63 14.17 4.46
N LYS A 417 -3.89 14.75 3.28
CA LYS A 417 -3.05 14.59 2.08
C LYS A 417 -1.65 15.15 2.26
N VAL A 418 -1.52 16.19 3.08
CA VAL A 418 -0.23 16.81 3.43
C VAL A 418 0.37 16.14 4.66
N LEU A 419 -0.47 15.77 5.63
CA LEU A 419 -0.02 15.23 6.91
C LEU A 419 0.41 13.76 6.86
N LYS A 420 -0.10 12.91 5.96
CA LYS A 420 0.20 11.46 5.93
C LYS A 420 1.59 11.18 5.34
N THR A 421 2.63 11.67 6.02
CA THR A 421 4.03 11.53 5.62
C THR A 421 4.92 11.16 6.81
N ALA A 422 6.15 10.71 6.52
CA ALA A 422 7.19 10.42 7.52
C ALA A 422 7.56 11.67 8.37
N GLU A 423 7.33 12.86 7.82
CA GLU A 423 7.62 14.12 8.46
C GLU A 423 6.73 14.34 9.69
N PHE A 424 5.41 14.15 9.53
CA PHE A 424 4.42 14.41 10.58
C PHE A 424 3.97 13.17 11.33
N MET A 425 4.20 11.96 10.79
CA MET A 425 3.80 10.67 11.38
C MET A 425 2.48 10.73 12.14
N PRO A 426 1.37 11.05 11.47
CA PRO A 426 0.10 11.30 12.15
C PRO A 426 -0.46 10.01 12.75
N PHE A 427 -1.12 10.16 13.90
CA PHE A 427 -2.16 9.23 14.35
C PHE A 427 -3.51 9.89 14.11
N VAL A 428 -4.30 9.33 13.19
CA VAL A 428 -5.52 9.96 12.70
C VAL A 428 -6.73 9.34 13.39
N VAL A 429 -7.42 10.15 14.21
CA VAL A 429 -8.63 9.74 14.91
C VAL A 429 -9.83 10.44 14.30
N PHE A 430 -10.76 9.65 13.77
CA PHE A 430 -12.04 10.14 13.31
C PHE A 430 -13.07 10.15 14.44
N ILE A 431 -13.58 11.35 14.74
CA ILE A 431 -14.65 11.56 15.70
C ILE A 431 -15.98 11.57 14.92
N ALA A 432 -16.66 10.44 14.95
CA ALA A 432 -17.94 10.24 14.28
C ALA A 432 -19.07 10.90 15.08
N ALA A 433 -19.98 11.56 14.38
CA ALA A 433 -21.23 12.01 14.97
C ALA A 433 -22.06 10.81 15.43
N PRO A 434 -22.71 10.90 16.61
CA PRO A 434 -23.70 9.91 17.02
C PRO A 434 -24.97 10.06 16.17
N GLU A 435 -25.96 9.21 16.43
CA GLU A 435 -27.28 9.35 15.80
C GLU A 435 -27.92 10.71 16.12
N LEU A 436 -28.76 11.20 15.20
CA LEU A 436 -29.34 12.54 15.29
C LEU A 436 -30.06 12.81 16.63
N ASP A 437 -30.82 11.83 17.12
CA ASP A 437 -31.56 11.95 18.37
C ASP A 437 -30.63 12.05 19.59
N THR A 438 -29.54 11.27 19.57
CA THR A 438 -28.50 11.33 20.61
C THR A 438 -27.77 12.67 20.56
N LEU A 439 -27.39 13.14 19.37
CA LEU A 439 -26.74 14.45 19.20
C LEU A 439 -27.63 15.59 19.69
N ARG A 440 -28.94 15.50 19.42
CA ARG A 440 -29.95 16.47 19.91
C ARG A 440 -30.04 16.47 21.42
N ALA A 441 -30.10 15.29 22.05
CA ALA A 441 -30.14 15.16 23.50
C ALA A 441 -28.86 15.71 24.16
N MET A 442 -27.69 15.42 23.60
CA MET A 442 -26.41 15.95 24.07
C MET A 442 -26.36 17.47 23.98
N HIS A 443 -26.75 18.05 22.83
CA HIS A 443 -26.76 19.51 22.66
C HIS A 443 -27.71 20.17 23.67
N LYS A 444 -28.91 19.61 23.85
CA LYS A 444 -29.85 20.07 24.87
C LYS A 444 -29.24 20.04 26.29
N ALA A 445 -28.60 18.94 26.68
CA ALA A 445 -27.97 18.83 27.99
C ALA A 445 -26.85 19.88 28.20
N VAL A 446 -26.05 20.17 27.17
CA VAL A 446 -24.99 21.19 27.24
C VAL A 446 -25.58 22.60 27.35
N VAL A 447 -26.70 22.87 26.67
CA VAL A 447 -27.44 24.14 26.79
C VAL A 447 -28.05 24.28 28.18
N ASP A 448 -28.73 23.24 28.68
CA ASP A 448 -29.37 23.21 29.99
C ASP A 448 -28.34 23.36 31.13
N ALA A 449 -27.12 22.84 30.94
CA ALA A 449 -25.99 23.00 31.85
C ALA A 449 -25.29 24.37 31.75
N GLY A 450 -25.71 25.26 30.83
CA GLY A 450 -25.10 26.58 30.63
C GLY A 450 -23.68 26.54 30.05
N LEU A 451 -23.24 25.40 29.52
CA LEU A 451 -21.89 25.20 28.97
C LEU A 451 -21.74 25.79 27.55
N THR A 452 -22.85 26.08 26.88
CA THR A 452 -22.87 26.77 25.58
C THR A 452 -24.03 27.74 25.47
N THR A 453 -23.78 28.89 24.87
CA THR A 453 -24.82 29.87 24.50
C THR A 453 -25.30 29.69 23.06
N LYS A 454 -24.63 28.84 22.28
CA LYS A 454 -24.97 28.61 20.87
C LYS A 454 -26.10 27.58 20.75
N LEU A 455 -27.29 28.07 20.43
CA LEU A 455 -28.44 27.26 20.05
C LEU A 455 -28.26 26.76 18.61
N LEU A 456 -28.08 25.45 18.45
CA LEU A 456 -28.05 24.80 17.14
C LEU A 456 -29.47 24.46 16.73
N THR A 457 -29.80 24.71 15.47
CA THR A 457 -31.09 24.29 14.90
C THR A 457 -31.05 22.80 14.58
N GLU A 458 -32.22 22.17 14.45
CA GLU A 458 -32.30 20.77 14.01
C GLU A 458 -31.61 20.54 12.65
N ASN A 459 -31.67 21.52 11.76
CA ASN A 459 -30.97 21.49 10.48
C ASN A 459 -29.45 21.47 10.65
N ASP A 460 -28.90 22.17 11.64
CA ASP A 460 -27.45 22.17 11.91
C ASP A 460 -26.98 20.83 12.48
N LEU A 461 -27.80 20.21 13.35
CA LEU A 461 -27.52 18.87 13.87
C LEU A 461 -27.57 17.82 12.76
N LYS A 462 -28.57 17.91 11.88
CA LYS A 462 -28.66 17.03 10.70
C LYS A 462 -27.47 17.18 9.78
N LYS A 463 -27.07 18.42 9.46
CA LYS A 463 -25.84 18.70 8.69
C LYS A 463 -24.60 18.07 9.32
N THR A 464 -24.49 18.08 10.64
CA THR A 464 -23.36 17.47 11.36
C THR A 464 -23.30 15.96 11.14
N VAL A 465 -24.46 15.28 11.22
CA VAL A 465 -24.57 13.83 10.99
C VAL A 465 -24.27 13.48 9.52
N ASP A 466 -24.87 14.22 8.59
CA ASP A 466 -24.69 14.01 7.15
C ASP A 466 -23.22 14.23 6.73
N GLU A 467 -22.59 15.30 7.22
CA GLU A 467 -21.18 15.60 6.97
C GLU A 467 -20.26 14.55 7.59
N SER A 468 -20.55 14.09 8.81
CA SER A 468 -19.80 12.99 9.44
C SER A 468 -19.85 11.73 8.59
N ALA A 469 -21.03 11.39 8.04
CA ALA A 469 -21.16 10.25 7.15
C ALA A 469 -20.39 10.45 5.83
N ARG A 470 -20.40 11.67 5.26
CA ARG A 470 -19.62 12.02 4.05
C ARG A 470 -18.12 11.87 4.29
N ILE A 471 -17.60 12.47 5.37
CA ILE A 471 -16.18 12.38 5.75
C ILE A 471 -15.77 10.92 5.94
N ARG A 472 -16.59 10.11 6.63
CA ARG A 472 -16.31 8.69 6.82
C ARG A 472 -16.23 7.94 5.50
N ARG A 473 -17.15 8.18 4.56
CA ARG A 473 -17.10 7.52 3.25
C ARG A 473 -15.85 7.90 2.46
N ALA A 474 -15.50 9.18 2.43
CA ALA A 474 -14.40 9.70 1.64
C ALA A 474 -13.00 9.40 2.24
N TYR A 475 -12.82 9.53 3.56
CA TYR A 475 -11.49 9.56 4.20
C TYR A 475 -11.17 8.39 5.11
N SER A 476 -12.06 7.40 5.22
CA SER A 476 -11.91 6.34 6.24
C SER A 476 -10.62 5.50 6.17
N HIS A 477 -9.88 5.58 5.07
CA HIS A 477 -8.64 4.85 4.85
C HIS A 477 -7.45 5.55 5.50
N TYR A 478 -7.57 6.86 5.74
CA TYR A 478 -6.61 7.62 6.53
C TYR A 478 -6.74 7.35 8.03
N PHE A 479 -7.88 6.85 8.50
CA PHE A 479 -8.16 6.75 9.93
C PHE A 479 -7.44 5.55 10.55
N ASP A 480 -6.75 5.79 11.66
CA ASP A 480 -6.22 4.75 12.52
C ASP A 480 -7.26 4.30 13.54
N LEU A 481 -8.13 5.22 13.99
CA LEU A 481 -9.18 4.96 14.98
C LEU A 481 -10.45 5.73 14.63
N THR A 482 -11.61 5.12 14.91
CA THR A 482 -12.91 5.80 14.85
C THR A 482 -13.58 5.75 16.22
N ILE A 483 -13.97 6.92 16.74
CA ILE A 483 -14.69 7.08 18.00
C ILE A 483 -16.02 7.74 17.71
N VAL A 484 -17.13 7.08 18.05
CA VAL A 484 -18.45 7.72 18.06
C VAL A 484 -18.57 8.57 19.31
N ASN A 485 -18.82 9.87 19.16
CA ASN A 485 -18.94 10.79 20.29
C ASN A 485 -20.41 10.93 20.73
N ASP A 486 -20.95 9.87 21.34
CA ASP A 486 -22.26 9.83 22.00
C ASP A 486 -22.20 10.29 23.47
N ASN A 487 -21.00 10.31 24.05
CA ASN A 487 -20.71 10.82 25.37
C ASN A 487 -19.26 11.33 25.41
N LEU A 488 -19.07 12.59 25.82
CA LEU A 488 -17.76 13.25 25.76
C LEU A 488 -16.72 12.61 26.69
N ASP A 489 -17.12 12.12 27.87
CA ASP A 489 -16.22 11.46 28.82
C ASP A 489 -15.77 10.11 28.28
N LYS A 490 -16.71 9.26 27.84
CA LYS A 490 -16.36 7.95 27.26
C LYS A 490 -15.52 8.08 25.99
N ALA A 491 -15.81 9.08 25.15
CA ALA A 491 -15.02 9.36 23.96
C ALA A 491 -13.60 9.83 24.32
N PHE A 492 -13.48 10.63 25.38
CA PHE A 492 -12.18 11.07 25.90
C PHE A 492 -11.37 9.90 26.46
N ASP A 493 -11.97 9.03 27.28
CA ASP A 493 -11.29 7.88 27.87
C ASP A 493 -10.75 6.94 26.78
N LYS A 494 -11.56 6.65 25.75
CA LYS A 494 -11.14 5.87 24.58
C LYS A 494 -9.99 6.52 23.81
N LEU A 495 -10.04 7.85 23.63
CA LEU A 495 -8.99 8.59 22.94
C LEU A 495 -7.69 8.56 23.75
N GLN A 496 -7.78 8.77 25.05
CA GLN A 496 -6.64 8.74 25.96
C GLN A 496 -5.98 7.36 25.97
N GLU A 497 -6.77 6.29 26.16
CA GLU A 497 -6.29 4.91 26.14
C GLU A 497 -5.54 4.59 24.83
N ALA A 498 -6.14 4.95 23.68
CA ALA A 498 -5.52 4.71 22.38
C ALA A 498 -4.17 5.42 22.23
N VAL A 499 -4.06 6.68 22.69
CA VAL A 499 -2.81 7.46 22.59
C VAL A 499 -1.77 6.98 23.60
N GLU A 500 -2.17 6.43 24.73
CA GLU A 500 -1.27 5.76 25.69
C GLU A 500 -0.71 4.45 25.14
N GLN A 501 -1.55 3.64 24.50
CA GLN A 501 -1.14 2.38 23.86
C GLN A 501 -0.03 2.58 22.81
N LEU A 502 -0.02 3.70 22.08
CA LEU A 502 1.04 3.98 21.09
C LEU A 502 2.46 3.95 21.70
N ILE A 503 2.62 4.35 22.96
CA ILE A 503 3.94 4.37 23.63
C ILE A 503 4.30 3.00 24.22
N ILE A 504 3.33 2.12 24.40
CA ILE A 504 3.51 0.83 25.08
C ILE A 504 3.60 -0.31 24.07
N GLU A 505 2.82 -0.25 22.99
CA GLU A 505 2.68 -1.33 22.02
C GLU A 505 3.41 -1.05 20.71
N PRO A 506 3.95 -2.09 20.05
CA PRO A 506 4.50 -1.97 18.70
C PRO A 506 3.43 -1.49 17.71
N GLN A 507 3.82 -0.63 16.78
CA GLN A 507 2.91 0.00 15.84
C GLN A 507 3.16 -0.44 14.40
N TRP A 508 2.10 -0.52 13.62
CA TRP A 508 2.20 -0.65 12.17
C TRP A 508 2.16 0.75 11.52
N VAL A 509 3.19 1.07 10.75
CA VAL A 509 3.31 2.32 10.00
C VAL A 509 3.57 2.03 8.53
N PRO A 510 3.21 2.94 7.61
CA PRO A 510 3.60 2.80 6.20
C PRO A 510 5.11 2.58 6.04
N VAL A 511 5.50 1.68 5.14
CA VAL A 511 6.92 1.40 4.83
C VAL A 511 7.66 2.67 4.42
N SER A 512 7.00 3.58 3.69
CA SER A 512 7.53 4.88 3.27
C SER A 512 7.85 5.85 4.42
N TRP A 513 7.51 5.51 5.66
CA TRP A 513 7.89 6.31 6.83
C TRP A 513 9.17 5.80 7.50
N VAL A 514 9.66 4.64 7.10
CA VAL A 514 10.80 3.95 7.71
C VAL A 514 12.00 3.92 6.77
N TYR A 515 11.76 3.69 5.48
CA TYR A 515 12.80 3.51 4.45
C TYR A 515 12.91 4.69 3.50
#